data_AF-A0A258KMA8-F1
#
_entry.id   AF-A0A258KMA8-F1
#
_cell.length_a   1.000
_cell.length_b   1.000
_cell.length_c   1.000
_cell.angle_alpha   90.00
_cell.angle_beta   90.00
_cell.angle_gamma   90.00
#
_symmetry.space_group_name_H-M   'P 1'
#
loop_
_entity.id
_entity.type
_entity.pdbx_description
1 polymer ?
#
loop_
_entity_poly.entity_id
_entity_poly.type
_entity_poly.pdbx_seq_one_letter_code
_entity_poly.pdbx_strand_id
1 'polypeptide(L)'
;MKFLLTELPYDKTDIHSVINYAKTIEGKSLREVIPADIVEHEYKGKGGLGQKVEEMFFFIENNSDALPDLQDLGVEIKTTPLKQIQRGLVSKERLVFSIINYDEEHSFNFSTSTFWKKNNHLLLLFYIHESEKIDIDYIFKIVRLWRFPPADLKIIKDDWTTIVTKIRNGKAHEISEGDTIYLGACTKGANKESLRKQPFSEEMAMQRAFSLKSKYLNFIIEKSLIGEEVVFNLEDYLPILNDNPFGIDDPYAPYKRINLADLEPIVKNVKEYSTGETFEQLVTRKFAPYYGKTDIEIIEKFDLNISSAKSKFHLIAKAILGISKKKIEEFEKADIEMKTIRLEKTGVLKESMSFAQIKFKEIID
;
A
#
# COMPACT_ATOMS: atom_id res chain seq x y z
N MET A 1 -33.54 10.82 16.34
CA MET A 1 -34.49 9.95 15.62
C MET A 1 -33.77 9.60 14.34
N LYS A 2 -33.14 8.42 14.25
CA LYS A 2 -32.44 8.02 13.02
C LYS A 2 -33.49 7.93 11.92
N PHE A 3 -33.32 8.69 10.84
CA PHE A 3 -34.03 8.41 9.60
C PHE A 3 -33.54 7.04 9.12
N LEU A 4 -34.20 5.98 9.57
CA LEU A 4 -34.10 4.69 8.90
C LEU A 4 -34.81 4.90 7.57
N LEU A 5 -34.03 5.09 6.50
CA LEU A 5 -34.52 4.75 5.18
C LEU A 5 -35.16 3.36 5.29
N THR A 6 -36.40 3.23 4.84
CA THR A 6 -37.12 1.95 4.88
C THR A 6 -36.41 0.88 4.05
N GLU A 7 -35.61 1.30 3.06
CA GLU A 7 -34.74 0.47 2.22
C GLU A 7 -33.44 1.21 1.89
N LEU A 8 -32.32 0.49 1.85
CA LEU A 8 -31.03 1.04 1.42
C LEU A 8 -31.06 1.36 -0.09
N PRO A 9 -30.30 2.37 -0.56
CA PRO A 9 -30.22 2.69 -1.99
C PRO A 9 -29.37 1.69 -2.80
N TYR A 10 -28.92 0.61 -2.18
CA TYR A 10 -28.17 -0.49 -2.78
C TYR A 10 -28.47 -1.82 -2.07
N ASP A 11 -28.19 -2.93 -2.77
CA ASP A 11 -28.23 -4.27 -2.18
C ASP A 11 -26.90 -4.54 -1.47
N LYS A 12 -26.95 -4.64 -0.13
CA LYS A 12 -25.77 -4.87 0.72
C LYS A 12 -25.10 -6.24 0.51
N THR A 13 -25.74 -7.16 -0.21
CA THR A 13 -25.25 -8.51 -0.51
C THR A 13 -24.71 -8.65 -1.93
N ASP A 14 -24.86 -7.63 -2.78
CA ASP A 14 -24.33 -7.60 -4.14
C ASP A 14 -23.24 -6.53 -4.29
N ILE A 15 -22.02 -7.00 -4.54
CA ILE A 15 -20.86 -6.14 -4.74
C ILE A 15 -21.02 -5.18 -5.93
N HIS A 16 -21.73 -5.59 -6.98
CA HIS A 16 -21.96 -4.73 -8.14
C HIS A 16 -22.97 -3.61 -7.80
N SER A 17 -24.03 -3.94 -7.07
CA SER A 17 -24.99 -2.95 -6.53
C SER A 17 -24.28 -1.91 -5.66
N VAL A 18 -23.45 -2.35 -4.71
CA VAL A 18 -22.65 -1.46 -3.85
C VAL A 18 -21.73 -0.55 -4.66
N ILE A 19 -20.98 -1.10 -5.63
CA ILE A 19 -20.04 -0.31 -6.44
C ILE A 19 -20.77 0.70 -7.33
N ASN A 20 -21.88 0.30 -7.93
CA ASN A 20 -22.69 1.20 -8.76
C ASN A 20 -23.22 2.37 -7.94
N TYR A 21 -23.72 2.09 -6.73
CA TYR A 21 -24.12 3.14 -5.79
C TYR A 21 -22.94 4.01 -5.36
N ALA A 22 -21.81 3.41 -4.97
CA ALA A 22 -20.62 4.14 -4.56
C ALA A 22 -20.11 5.08 -5.65
N LYS A 23 -20.12 4.64 -6.92
CA LYS A 23 -19.72 5.47 -8.08
C LYS A 23 -20.59 6.71 -8.29
N THR A 24 -21.80 6.78 -7.73
CA THR A 24 -22.67 7.96 -7.89
C THR A 24 -22.10 9.24 -7.27
N ILE A 25 -21.14 9.11 -6.34
CA ILE A 25 -20.41 10.22 -5.71
C ILE A 25 -19.20 10.70 -6.53
N GLU A 26 -18.76 9.95 -7.55
CA GLU A 26 -17.64 10.40 -8.38
C GLU A 26 -17.96 11.74 -9.06
N GLY A 27 -17.06 12.71 -8.88
CA GLY A 27 -17.21 14.07 -9.37
C GLY A 27 -18.06 14.99 -8.48
N LYS A 28 -18.60 14.49 -7.37
CA LYS A 28 -19.48 15.23 -6.46
C LYS A 28 -18.95 15.24 -5.03
N SER A 29 -19.51 16.11 -4.21
CA SER A 29 -19.32 16.14 -2.77
C SER A 29 -20.32 15.24 -2.04
N LEU A 30 -20.06 14.99 -0.76
CA LEU A 30 -20.98 14.24 0.09
C LEU A 30 -22.32 14.98 0.21
N ARG A 31 -22.29 16.31 0.35
CA ARG A 31 -23.51 17.14 0.42
C ARG A 31 -24.39 17.01 -0.83
N GLU A 32 -23.80 16.85 -2.00
CA GLU A 32 -24.55 16.79 -3.27
C GLU A 32 -25.27 15.46 -3.51
N VAL A 33 -24.82 14.37 -2.87
CA VAL A 33 -25.39 13.03 -3.07
C VAL A 33 -26.29 12.57 -1.93
N ILE A 34 -26.28 13.27 -0.81
CA ILE A 34 -27.09 12.95 0.36
C ILE A 34 -28.28 13.92 0.45
N PRO A 35 -29.49 13.41 0.75
CA PRO A 35 -30.65 14.24 1.07
C PRO A 35 -30.37 15.34 2.12
N ALA A 36 -30.94 16.53 1.91
CA ALA A 36 -30.68 17.71 2.74
C ALA A 36 -31.09 17.52 4.21
N ASP A 37 -32.16 16.78 4.46
CA ASP A 37 -32.63 16.40 5.80
C ASP A 37 -31.62 15.54 6.56
N ILE A 38 -30.94 14.59 5.88
CA ILE A 38 -29.86 13.81 6.50
C ILE A 38 -28.69 14.73 6.86
N VAL A 39 -28.33 15.67 5.98
CA VAL A 39 -27.26 16.64 6.29
C VAL A 39 -27.64 17.48 7.50
N GLU A 40 -28.87 17.98 7.60
CA GLU A 40 -29.34 18.79 8.74
C GLU A 40 -29.39 18.01 10.06
N HIS A 41 -29.73 16.72 10.02
CA HIS A 41 -29.93 15.91 11.23
C HIS A 41 -28.69 15.15 11.71
N GLU A 42 -27.86 14.63 10.79
CA GLU A 42 -26.72 13.77 11.13
C GLU A 42 -25.39 14.54 11.17
N TYR A 43 -25.25 15.65 10.42
CA TYR A 43 -24.02 16.43 10.45
C TYR A 43 -23.87 17.21 11.78
N LYS A 44 -23.07 16.66 12.70
CA LYS A 44 -22.77 17.28 14.00
C LYS A 44 -21.46 18.07 14.03
N GLY A 45 -20.78 18.23 12.87
CA GLY A 45 -19.46 18.86 12.77
C GLY A 45 -18.31 18.10 13.47
N LYS A 46 -18.60 16.95 14.10
CA LYS A 46 -17.63 16.05 14.75
C LYS A 46 -17.50 14.75 13.93
N GLY A 47 -16.38 14.05 14.08
CA GLY A 47 -16.06 12.87 13.29
C GLY A 47 -15.36 13.24 11.97
N GLY A 48 -14.43 12.38 11.54
CA GLY A 48 -13.73 12.56 10.27
C GLY A 48 -14.63 12.24 9.07
N LEU A 49 -14.23 12.69 7.88
CA LEU A 49 -14.99 12.44 6.66
C LEU A 49 -15.30 10.96 6.40
N GLY A 50 -14.40 10.04 6.76
CA GLY A 50 -14.63 8.60 6.62
C GLY A 50 -15.87 8.12 7.38
N GLN A 51 -15.99 8.51 8.65
CA GLN A 51 -17.15 8.20 9.46
C GLN A 51 -18.44 8.80 8.86
N LYS A 52 -18.37 10.02 8.32
CA LYS A 52 -19.53 10.67 7.67
C LYS A 52 -19.94 9.94 6.39
N VAL A 53 -18.98 9.43 5.61
CA VAL A 53 -19.26 8.60 4.43
C VAL A 53 -19.93 7.28 4.85
N GLU A 54 -19.42 6.60 5.86
CA GLU A 54 -20.03 5.37 6.39
C GLU A 54 -21.46 5.62 6.89
N GLU A 55 -21.66 6.59 7.78
CA GLU A 55 -22.94 6.86 8.44
C GLU A 55 -23.97 7.50 7.50
N MET A 56 -23.58 8.50 6.71
CA MET A 56 -24.54 9.32 5.96
C MET A 56 -24.72 8.86 4.51
N PHE A 57 -23.72 8.21 3.90
CA PHE A 57 -23.79 7.75 2.51
C PHE A 57 -24.01 6.24 2.40
N PHE A 58 -23.35 5.43 3.22
CA PHE A 58 -23.58 3.98 3.25
C PHE A 58 -24.58 3.53 4.33
N PHE A 59 -25.05 4.44 5.21
CA PHE A 59 -26.00 4.10 6.28
C PHE A 59 -25.48 3.01 7.22
N ILE A 60 -24.18 2.96 7.42
CA ILE A 60 -23.50 2.01 8.31
C ILE A 60 -23.34 2.66 9.68
N GLU A 61 -23.78 1.95 10.72
CA GLU A 61 -23.61 2.44 12.08
C GLU A 61 -22.16 2.33 12.52
N ASN A 62 -21.62 3.42 13.07
CA ASN A 62 -20.29 3.39 13.68
C ASN A 62 -20.25 2.36 14.82
N ASN A 63 -19.42 1.35 14.61
CA ASN A 63 -19.09 0.34 15.59
C ASN A 63 -17.56 0.16 15.60
N SER A 64 -17.03 -0.41 16.66
CA SER A 64 -15.58 -0.69 16.78
C SER A 64 -15.26 -2.14 16.41
N ASP A 65 -16.05 -2.76 15.53
CA ASP A 65 -15.86 -4.16 15.17
C ASP A 65 -14.57 -4.39 14.38
N ALA A 66 -13.95 -5.54 14.63
CA ALA A 66 -12.79 -6.03 13.88
C ALA A 66 -13.17 -6.54 12.47
N LEU A 67 -14.46 -6.54 12.12
CA LEU A 67 -14.97 -6.98 10.83
C LEU A 67 -14.97 -5.83 9.80
N PRO A 68 -15.02 -6.16 8.49
CA PRO A 68 -15.21 -5.15 7.45
C PRO A 68 -16.52 -4.39 7.58
N ASP A 69 -16.57 -3.14 7.12
CA ASP A 69 -17.77 -2.30 7.18
C ASP A 69 -18.98 -2.94 6.45
N LEU A 70 -18.76 -3.53 5.28
CA LEU A 70 -19.76 -4.31 4.52
C LEU A 70 -19.55 -5.81 4.76
N GLN A 71 -19.98 -6.28 5.93
CA GLN A 71 -19.72 -7.64 6.43
C GLN A 71 -20.17 -8.74 5.47
N ASP A 72 -21.37 -8.63 4.88
CA ASP A 72 -21.94 -9.63 3.95
C ASP A 72 -21.06 -9.84 2.69
N LEU A 73 -20.25 -8.83 2.35
CA LEU A 73 -19.35 -8.84 1.19
C LEU A 73 -17.86 -8.97 1.56
N GLY A 74 -17.55 -8.87 2.85
CA GLY A 74 -16.19 -8.79 3.36
C GLY A 74 -15.42 -7.57 2.82
N VAL A 75 -16.09 -6.43 2.62
CA VAL A 75 -15.49 -5.21 2.04
C VAL A 75 -15.35 -4.13 3.11
N GLU A 76 -14.16 -3.56 3.22
CA GLU A 76 -13.87 -2.42 4.08
C GLU A 76 -13.93 -1.11 3.29
N ILE A 77 -14.58 -0.09 3.84
CA ILE A 77 -14.67 1.23 3.24
C ILE A 77 -13.54 2.10 3.77
N LYS A 78 -12.87 2.79 2.85
CA LYS A 78 -11.74 3.66 3.18
C LYS A 78 -11.79 4.94 2.36
N THR A 79 -12.03 6.06 3.04
CA THR A 79 -11.89 7.39 2.44
C THR A 79 -10.45 7.88 2.60
N THR A 80 -9.85 8.46 1.56
CA THR A 80 -8.48 8.98 1.66
C THR A 80 -8.27 10.24 0.82
N PRO A 81 -7.55 11.26 1.34
CA PRO A 81 -7.39 12.53 0.63
C PRO A 81 -6.34 12.45 -0.48
N LEU A 82 -6.64 13.15 -1.56
CA LEU A 82 -5.76 13.48 -2.67
C LEU A 82 -5.25 14.91 -2.54
N LYS A 83 -4.10 15.15 -3.17
CA LYS A 83 -3.59 16.48 -3.49
C LYS A 83 -3.32 16.59 -4.99
N GLN A 84 -3.65 17.74 -5.56
CA GLN A 84 -3.29 18.09 -6.93
C GLN A 84 -1.83 18.54 -6.97
N ILE A 85 -1.05 17.94 -7.87
CA ILE A 85 0.29 18.39 -8.23
C ILE A 85 0.35 18.72 -9.72
N GLN A 86 1.46 19.31 -10.17
CA GLN A 86 1.67 19.62 -11.60
C GLN A 86 1.51 18.40 -12.52
N ARG A 87 1.86 17.20 -12.03
CA ARG A 87 1.83 15.94 -12.79
C ARG A 87 0.55 15.11 -12.62
N GLY A 88 -0.47 15.64 -11.94
CA GLY A 88 -1.74 14.94 -11.72
C GLY A 88 -2.12 14.83 -10.25
N LEU A 89 -2.87 13.78 -9.91
CA LEU A 89 -3.35 13.53 -8.56
C LEU A 89 -2.44 12.53 -7.86
N VAL A 90 -2.12 12.81 -6.59
CA VAL A 90 -1.37 11.92 -5.71
C VAL A 90 -2.03 11.90 -4.34
N SER A 91 -1.76 10.88 -3.52
CA SER A 91 -2.22 10.83 -2.15
C SER A 91 -1.64 11.99 -1.35
N LYS A 92 -2.46 12.58 -0.48
CA LYS A 92 -2.01 13.61 0.47
C LYS A 92 -1.29 12.98 1.66
N GLU A 93 -1.71 11.77 2.05
CA GLU A 93 -1.18 11.01 3.18
C GLU A 93 -1.17 9.50 2.91
N ARG A 94 -0.68 8.73 3.89
CA ARG A 94 -0.74 7.25 3.91
C ARG A 94 -2.16 6.78 4.23
N LEU A 95 -2.55 5.58 3.82
CA LEU A 95 -3.84 5.01 4.23
C LEU A 95 -3.68 4.27 5.56
N VAL A 96 -4.28 4.77 6.63
CA VAL A 96 -4.20 4.16 7.98
C VAL A 96 -5.34 3.17 8.20
N PHE A 97 -5.02 2.01 8.80
CA PHE A 97 -5.95 0.96 9.18
C PHE A 97 -6.12 0.89 10.71
N SER A 98 -6.43 -0.30 11.24
CA SER A 98 -6.56 -0.56 12.67
C SER A 98 -5.25 -0.38 13.44
N ILE A 99 -5.38 -0.06 14.73
CA ILE A 99 -4.27 -0.08 15.69
C ILE A 99 -3.73 -1.50 15.79
N ILE A 100 -2.41 -1.63 15.88
CA ILE A 100 -1.74 -2.90 16.13
C ILE A 100 -1.87 -3.19 17.62
N ASN A 101 -2.71 -4.16 17.98
CA ASN A 101 -2.79 -4.66 19.35
C ASN A 101 -1.61 -5.62 19.60
N TYR A 102 -0.59 -5.16 20.32
CA TYR A 102 0.62 -5.97 20.54
C TYR A 102 0.37 -7.26 21.31
N ASP A 103 -0.63 -7.31 22.18
CA ASP A 103 -0.97 -8.50 22.99
C ASP A 103 -1.84 -9.52 22.23
N GLU A 104 -2.32 -9.16 21.03
CA GLU A 104 -3.24 -10.00 20.26
C GLU A 104 -2.65 -10.37 18.90
N GLU A 105 -2.15 -9.37 18.15
CA GLU A 105 -1.75 -9.54 16.75
C GLU A 105 -0.60 -10.55 16.59
N HIS A 106 0.25 -10.66 17.61
CA HIS A 106 1.38 -11.60 17.60
C HIS A 106 0.96 -13.08 17.57
N SER A 107 -0.27 -13.38 17.99
CA SER A 107 -0.79 -14.75 18.12
C SER A 107 -1.35 -15.31 16.80
N PHE A 108 -1.57 -14.46 15.80
CA PHE A 108 -2.15 -14.87 14.52
C PHE A 108 -1.11 -15.31 13.49
N ASN A 109 -1.57 -15.97 12.43
CA ASN A 109 -0.86 -16.04 11.16
C ASN A 109 -1.41 -14.95 10.24
N PHE A 110 -0.75 -14.66 9.12
CA PHE A 110 -1.19 -13.58 8.22
C PHE A 110 -2.65 -13.77 7.77
N SER A 111 -3.04 -14.97 7.34
CA SER A 111 -4.40 -15.27 6.86
C SER A 111 -5.48 -15.18 7.95
N THR A 112 -5.10 -15.26 9.23
CA THR A 112 -6.02 -15.17 10.38
C THR A 112 -5.90 -13.86 11.15
N SER A 113 -4.98 -12.99 10.74
CA SER A 113 -4.68 -11.69 11.36
C SER A 113 -5.85 -10.73 11.32
N THR A 114 -5.90 -9.79 12.27
CA THR A 114 -6.92 -8.73 12.28
C THR A 114 -6.78 -7.84 11.05
N PHE A 115 -5.53 -7.58 10.63
CA PHE A 115 -5.24 -6.83 9.41
C PHE A 115 -5.86 -7.48 8.17
N TRP A 116 -5.59 -8.77 7.93
CA TRP A 116 -6.04 -9.45 6.71
C TRP A 116 -7.55 -9.63 6.65
N LYS A 117 -8.15 -10.08 7.76
CA LYS A 117 -9.60 -10.29 7.85
C LYS A 117 -10.40 -9.04 7.50
N LYS A 118 -9.92 -7.87 7.96
CA LYS A 118 -10.58 -6.59 7.70
C LYS A 118 -10.22 -6.01 6.33
N ASN A 119 -8.97 -6.11 5.88
CA ASN A 119 -8.46 -5.28 4.78
C ASN A 119 -8.13 -6.05 3.47
N ASN A 120 -8.58 -7.30 3.31
CA ASN A 120 -8.31 -8.08 2.08
C ASN A 120 -9.12 -7.61 0.85
N HIS A 121 -10.18 -6.81 1.04
CA HIS A 121 -11.01 -6.25 -0.02
C HIS A 121 -11.44 -4.84 0.38
N LEU A 122 -11.00 -3.83 -0.37
CA LEU A 122 -11.18 -2.41 -0.01
C LEU A 122 -12.07 -1.71 -1.03
N LEU A 123 -13.04 -0.92 -0.56
CA LEU A 123 -13.72 0.10 -1.34
C LEU A 123 -13.09 1.46 -0.99
N LEU A 124 -12.25 1.95 -1.89
CA LEU A 124 -11.49 3.18 -1.73
C LEU A 124 -12.22 4.36 -2.36
N LEU A 125 -12.46 5.41 -1.56
CA LEU A 125 -13.05 6.67 -1.99
C LEU A 125 -12.03 7.79 -1.83
N PHE A 126 -11.52 8.30 -2.95
CA PHE A 126 -10.52 9.35 -2.97
C PHE A 126 -11.17 10.72 -3.21
N TYR A 127 -10.82 11.70 -2.39
CA TYR A 127 -11.38 13.06 -2.49
C TYR A 127 -10.29 14.14 -2.50
N ILE A 128 -10.54 15.29 -3.13
CA ILE A 128 -9.63 16.43 -3.05
C ILE A 128 -9.82 17.14 -1.72
N HIS A 129 -8.76 17.23 -0.92
CA HIS A 129 -8.79 18.03 0.30
C HIS A 129 -8.56 19.51 -0.02
N GLU A 130 -9.53 20.36 0.32
CA GLU A 130 -9.47 21.82 0.10
C GLU A 130 -9.60 22.54 1.46
N SER A 131 -8.52 23.16 1.96
CA SER A 131 -8.49 23.75 3.33
C SER A 131 -9.59 24.78 3.60
N GLU A 132 -10.07 25.45 2.56
CA GLU A 132 -11.09 26.50 2.64
C GLU A 132 -12.52 25.96 2.68
N LYS A 133 -12.72 24.65 2.51
CA LYS A 133 -14.02 24.00 2.52
C LYS A 133 -14.19 23.15 3.77
N ILE A 134 -15.44 22.93 4.16
CA ILE A 134 -15.74 21.88 5.14
C ILE A 134 -15.71 20.51 4.47
N ASP A 135 -15.51 19.47 5.26
CA ASP A 135 -15.18 18.14 4.73
C ASP A 135 -16.27 17.48 3.89
N ILE A 136 -17.54 17.74 4.18
CA ILE A 136 -18.66 17.23 3.37
C ILE A 136 -18.78 17.89 1.99
N ASP A 137 -18.04 18.99 1.75
CA ASP A 137 -17.99 19.73 0.48
C ASP A 137 -16.74 19.36 -0.36
N TYR A 138 -15.93 18.40 0.10
CA TYR A 138 -14.81 17.87 -0.67
C TYR A 138 -15.31 17.02 -1.85
N ILE A 139 -14.69 17.21 -3.01
CA ILE A 139 -15.07 16.50 -4.23
C ILE A 139 -14.37 15.15 -4.32
N PHE A 140 -15.16 14.08 -4.37
CA PHE A 140 -14.67 12.73 -4.65
C PHE A 140 -14.28 12.60 -6.13
N LYS A 141 -13.11 12.03 -6.40
CA LYS A 141 -12.53 11.90 -7.75
C LYS A 141 -12.42 10.46 -8.23
N ILE A 142 -12.29 9.52 -7.30
CA ILE A 142 -12.05 8.11 -7.62
C ILE A 142 -12.82 7.26 -6.61
N VAL A 143 -13.61 6.33 -7.11
CA VAL A 143 -14.21 5.23 -6.37
C VAL A 143 -13.67 3.92 -6.95
N ARG A 144 -12.96 3.17 -6.12
CA ARG A 144 -12.16 2.02 -6.57
C ARG A 144 -12.37 0.83 -5.65
N LEU A 145 -12.86 -0.27 -6.21
CA LEU A 145 -12.74 -1.56 -5.56
C LEU A 145 -11.31 -2.09 -5.74
N TRP A 146 -10.68 -2.52 -4.66
CA TRP A 146 -9.27 -2.91 -4.65
C TRP A 146 -9.04 -4.23 -3.91
N ARG A 147 -8.26 -5.09 -4.55
CA ARG A 147 -7.62 -6.26 -3.97
C ARG A 147 -6.14 -6.21 -4.32
N PHE A 148 -5.29 -6.74 -3.45
CA PHE A 148 -3.84 -6.73 -3.67
C PHE A 148 -3.47 -7.68 -4.82
N PRO A 149 -2.77 -7.23 -5.88
CA PRO A 149 -2.21 -8.15 -6.86
C PRO A 149 -1.34 -9.22 -6.17
N PRO A 150 -1.27 -10.47 -6.66
CA PRO A 150 -0.58 -11.57 -5.97
C PRO A 150 0.87 -11.26 -5.56
N ALA A 151 1.65 -10.62 -6.42
CA ALA A 151 3.02 -10.21 -6.07
C ALA A 151 3.07 -9.16 -4.96
N ASP A 152 2.12 -8.23 -4.94
CA ASP A 152 2.01 -7.23 -3.88
C ASP A 152 1.51 -7.85 -2.58
N LEU A 153 0.56 -8.79 -2.66
CA LEU A 153 0.07 -9.54 -1.52
C LEU A 153 1.20 -10.29 -0.81
N LYS A 154 2.11 -10.89 -1.58
CA LYS A 154 3.30 -11.53 -1.00
C LYS A 154 4.07 -10.51 -0.16
N ILE A 155 4.39 -9.35 -0.72
CA ILE A 155 5.17 -8.31 -0.02
C ILE A 155 4.42 -7.81 1.22
N ILE A 156 3.10 -7.62 1.14
CA ILE A 156 2.26 -7.25 2.29
C ILE A 156 2.29 -8.32 3.39
N LYS A 157 2.28 -9.60 3.02
CA LYS A 157 2.44 -10.71 3.98
C LYS A 157 3.82 -10.68 4.64
N ASP A 158 4.88 -10.45 3.89
CA ASP A 158 6.25 -10.32 4.43
C ASP A 158 6.37 -9.14 5.39
N ASP A 159 5.79 -8.01 5.02
CA ASP A 159 5.79 -6.78 5.83
C ASP A 159 5.06 -7.00 7.16
N TRP A 160 3.86 -7.58 7.10
CA TRP A 160 3.12 -7.96 8.31
C TRP A 160 3.93 -8.93 9.17
N THR A 161 4.56 -9.93 8.54
CA THR A 161 5.39 -10.93 9.24
C THR A 161 6.59 -10.28 9.91
N THR A 162 7.21 -9.29 9.27
CA THR A 162 8.34 -8.52 9.82
C THR A 162 7.93 -7.74 11.06
N ILE A 163 6.81 -7.02 10.99
CA ILE A 163 6.24 -6.28 12.12
C ILE A 163 5.93 -7.23 13.28
N VAL A 164 5.20 -8.32 13.01
CA VAL A 164 4.77 -9.27 14.04
C VAL A 164 5.94 -10.05 14.65
N THR A 165 6.98 -10.35 13.86
CA THR A 165 8.20 -10.98 14.36
C THR A 165 8.91 -10.08 15.37
N LYS A 166 8.95 -8.76 15.16
CA LYS A 166 9.48 -7.84 16.17
C LYS A 166 8.67 -7.87 17.47
N ILE A 167 7.34 -7.96 17.37
CA ILE A 167 6.49 -8.10 18.56
C ILE A 167 6.84 -9.40 19.30
N ARG A 168 6.85 -10.54 18.60
CA ARG A 168 7.20 -11.87 19.16
C ARG A 168 8.57 -11.92 19.82
N ASN A 169 9.52 -11.11 19.33
CA ASN A 169 10.87 -11.01 19.87
C ASN A 169 11.01 -9.97 21.01
N GLY A 170 9.92 -9.41 21.53
CA GLY A 170 9.96 -8.38 22.59
C GLY A 170 10.47 -7.01 22.15
N LYS A 171 10.49 -6.78 20.83
CA LYS A 171 11.08 -5.63 20.15
C LYS A 171 10.04 -4.71 19.51
N ALA A 172 8.82 -4.64 20.07
CA ALA A 172 7.79 -3.77 19.52
C ALA A 172 8.19 -2.26 19.57
N HIS A 173 9.00 -1.86 20.54
CA HIS A 173 9.57 -0.51 20.64
C HIS A 173 10.58 -0.21 19.51
N GLU A 174 11.20 -1.23 18.91
CA GLU A 174 12.10 -1.09 17.75
C GLU A 174 11.38 -1.10 16.39
N ILE A 175 10.05 -1.28 16.37
CA ILE A 175 9.29 -1.23 15.11
C ILE A 175 9.42 0.17 14.52
N SER A 176 9.65 0.26 13.22
CA SER A 176 9.71 1.49 12.45
C SER A 176 8.92 1.35 11.15
N GLU A 177 8.43 2.46 10.59
CA GLU A 177 7.77 2.42 9.28
C GLU A 177 8.76 2.02 8.16
N GLY A 178 10.06 2.20 8.37
CA GLY A 178 11.12 1.82 7.44
C GLY A 178 11.47 0.33 7.42
N ASP A 179 10.94 -0.48 8.35
CA ASP A 179 11.22 -1.92 8.42
C ASP A 179 10.57 -2.74 7.29
N THR A 180 9.68 -2.12 6.52
CA THR A 180 8.72 -2.77 5.61
C THR A 180 8.64 -2.02 4.28
N ILE A 181 7.98 -2.60 3.29
CA ILE A 181 7.98 -2.11 1.91
C ILE A 181 6.65 -1.41 1.55
N TYR A 182 5.51 -2.09 1.67
CA TYR A 182 4.18 -1.58 1.31
C TYR A 182 3.29 -1.35 2.54
N LEU A 183 3.27 -2.30 3.47
CA LEU A 183 2.49 -2.25 4.71
C LEU A 183 3.37 -1.75 5.87
N GLY A 184 3.23 -0.48 6.21
CA GLY A 184 3.96 0.14 7.32
C GLY A 184 3.23 0.06 8.66
N ALA A 185 3.99 0.21 9.75
CA ALA A 185 3.47 0.40 11.10
C ALA A 185 3.73 1.85 11.57
N CYS A 186 2.81 2.78 11.27
CA CYS A 186 2.97 4.20 11.63
C CYS A 186 2.59 4.45 13.10
N THR A 187 3.26 5.38 13.78
CA THR A 187 2.91 5.76 15.17
C THR A 187 1.56 6.46 15.22
N LYS A 188 0.72 6.12 16.20
CA LYS A 188 -0.56 6.78 16.47
C LYS A 188 -0.50 7.47 17.84
N GLY A 189 -0.26 8.78 17.79
CA GLY A 189 0.06 9.61 18.96
C GLY A 189 1.56 9.89 19.07
N ALA A 190 1.92 10.89 19.88
CA ALA A 190 3.30 11.43 19.93
C ALA A 190 3.83 11.62 21.36
N ASN A 191 3.09 11.21 22.38
CA ASN A 191 3.41 11.47 23.79
C ASN A 191 3.44 10.19 24.63
N LYS A 192 3.82 10.31 25.91
CA LYS A 192 3.89 9.18 26.86
C LYS A 192 2.56 8.44 27.02
N GLU A 193 1.42 9.12 26.85
CA GLU A 193 0.08 8.52 26.91
C GLU A 193 -0.18 7.56 25.73
N SER A 194 0.62 7.67 24.68
CA SER A 194 0.60 6.79 23.51
C SER A 194 1.45 5.53 23.69
N LEU A 195 2.15 5.37 24.82
CA LEU A 195 2.89 4.15 25.12
C LEU A 195 1.93 3.00 25.45
N ARG A 196 2.28 1.80 25.02
CA ARG A 196 1.55 0.55 25.24
C ARG A 196 2.51 -0.51 25.77
N LYS A 197 1.96 -1.43 26.56
CA LYS A 197 2.68 -2.65 26.91
C LYS A 197 2.83 -3.54 25.67
N GLN A 198 3.78 -4.45 25.72
CA GLN A 198 3.98 -5.51 24.74
C GLN A 198 4.16 -6.84 25.48
N PRO A 199 3.81 -7.99 24.86
CA PRO A 199 3.70 -9.26 25.57
C PRO A 199 5.04 -9.89 26.00
N PHE A 200 6.15 -9.55 25.34
CA PHE A 200 7.43 -10.25 25.49
C PHE A 200 8.58 -9.34 25.95
N SER A 201 8.28 -8.19 26.54
CA SER A 201 9.27 -7.29 27.12
C SER A 201 8.61 -6.29 28.08
N GLU A 202 9.33 -5.90 29.13
CA GLU A 202 8.92 -4.83 30.06
C GLU A 202 9.06 -3.42 29.45
N GLU A 203 9.82 -3.29 28.35
CA GLU A 203 9.99 -2.02 27.67
C GLU A 203 8.69 -1.61 26.95
N MET A 204 8.21 -0.41 27.25
CA MET A 204 7.00 0.14 26.65
C MET A 204 7.26 0.50 25.19
N ALA A 205 6.29 0.22 24.32
CA ALA A 205 6.35 0.55 22.90
C ALA A 205 5.36 1.66 22.55
N MET A 206 5.70 2.50 21.56
CA MET A 206 4.73 3.47 21.02
C MET A 206 3.56 2.74 20.38
N GLN A 207 2.34 3.24 20.57
CA GLN A 207 1.16 2.74 19.84
C GLN A 207 1.36 2.94 18.33
N ARG A 208 1.08 1.89 17.55
CA ARG A 208 1.18 1.92 16.09
C ARG A 208 -0.12 1.46 15.44
N ALA A 209 -0.31 1.83 14.18
CA ALA A 209 -1.38 1.34 13.33
C ALA A 209 -0.78 0.79 12.03
N PHE A 210 -1.41 -0.24 11.48
CA PHE A 210 -1.09 -0.67 10.12
C PHE A 210 -1.44 0.45 9.13
N SER A 211 -0.67 0.55 8.05
CA SER A 211 -0.93 1.55 7.02
C SER A 211 -0.37 1.14 5.66
N LEU A 212 -1.06 1.45 4.56
CA LEU A 212 -0.42 1.43 3.24
C LEU A 212 0.36 2.72 3.07
N LYS A 213 1.64 2.58 2.71
CA LYS A 213 2.50 3.73 2.44
C LYS A 213 1.97 4.53 1.26
N SER A 214 2.20 5.86 1.29
CA SER A 214 1.71 6.78 0.26
C SER A 214 2.12 6.41 -1.16
N LYS A 215 3.30 5.81 -1.35
CA LYS A 215 3.74 5.35 -2.69
C LYS A 215 2.92 4.17 -3.21
N TYR A 216 2.61 3.19 -2.37
CA TYR A 216 1.69 2.12 -2.75
C TYR A 216 0.29 2.66 -3.05
N LEU A 217 -0.19 3.63 -2.25
CA LEU A 217 -1.47 4.28 -2.50
C LEU A 217 -1.47 5.08 -3.83
N ASN A 218 -0.37 5.74 -4.18
CA ASN A 218 -0.21 6.39 -5.48
C ASN A 218 -0.26 5.41 -6.65
N PHE A 219 0.31 4.22 -6.50
CA PHE A 219 0.14 3.17 -7.48
C PHE A 219 -1.34 2.83 -7.68
N ILE A 220 -2.11 2.64 -6.59
CA ILE A 220 -3.57 2.42 -6.70
C ILE A 220 -4.28 3.57 -7.42
N ILE A 221 -3.92 4.82 -7.12
CA ILE A 221 -4.49 6.02 -7.76
C ILE A 221 -4.19 6.03 -9.26
N GLU A 222 -2.93 5.82 -9.66
CA GLU A 222 -2.52 5.78 -11.07
C GLU A 222 -3.29 4.71 -11.85
N LYS A 223 -3.44 3.52 -11.27
CA LYS A 223 -4.22 2.40 -11.81
C LYS A 223 -5.70 2.72 -11.94
N SER A 224 -6.24 3.47 -10.98
CA SER A 224 -7.62 3.91 -11.00
C SER A 224 -7.89 4.91 -12.12
N LEU A 225 -6.99 5.87 -12.33
CA LEU A 225 -7.15 6.92 -13.35
C LEU A 225 -7.09 6.38 -14.78
N ILE A 226 -6.38 5.29 -15.03
CA ILE A 226 -6.33 4.65 -16.36
C ILE A 226 -7.43 3.58 -16.55
N GLY A 227 -8.33 3.42 -15.58
CA GLY A 227 -9.46 2.47 -15.67
C GLY A 227 -9.04 1.00 -15.67
N GLU A 228 -7.85 0.69 -15.15
CA GLU A 228 -7.33 -0.68 -15.16
C GLU A 228 -8.02 -1.52 -14.10
N GLU A 229 -8.64 -2.64 -14.44
CA GLU A 229 -9.23 -3.53 -13.45
C GLU A 229 -8.21 -4.51 -12.86
N VAL A 230 -8.25 -4.72 -11.54
CA VAL A 230 -7.51 -5.81 -10.90
C VAL A 230 -8.37 -7.07 -10.98
N VAL A 231 -7.94 -8.02 -11.79
CA VAL A 231 -8.61 -9.33 -11.89
C VAL A 231 -8.26 -10.14 -10.66
N PHE A 232 -9.28 -10.55 -9.90
CA PHE A 232 -9.11 -11.45 -8.77
C PHE A 232 -9.21 -12.91 -9.23
N ASN A 233 -8.21 -13.70 -8.86
CA ASN A 233 -8.26 -15.16 -8.94
C ASN A 233 -7.85 -15.73 -7.58
N LEU A 234 -8.73 -16.54 -6.98
CA LEU A 234 -8.47 -17.16 -5.68
C LEU A 234 -7.26 -18.12 -5.74
N GLU A 235 -7.06 -18.81 -6.87
CA GLU A 235 -5.94 -19.75 -7.04
C GLU A 235 -4.57 -19.06 -6.95
N ASP A 236 -4.47 -17.78 -7.34
CA ASP A 236 -3.23 -17.01 -7.22
C ASP A 236 -2.94 -16.60 -5.76
N TYR A 237 -3.98 -16.53 -4.94
CA TYR A 237 -3.91 -16.14 -3.53
C TYR A 237 -3.57 -17.31 -2.61
N LEU A 238 -4.19 -18.48 -2.85
CA LEU A 238 -4.06 -19.65 -1.99
C LEU A 238 -2.61 -20.01 -1.65
N PRO A 239 -1.65 -19.98 -2.58
CA PRO A 239 -0.27 -20.34 -2.28
C PRO A 239 0.47 -19.29 -1.43
N ILE A 240 0.01 -18.03 -1.46
CA ILE A 240 0.55 -16.96 -0.62
C ILE A 240 -0.08 -17.03 0.78
N LEU A 241 -1.38 -17.33 0.88
CA LEU A 241 -2.11 -17.37 2.15
C LEU A 241 -1.90 -18.65 2.95
N ASN A 242 -1.73 -19.78 2.28
CA ASN A 242 -1.42 -21.05 2.91
C ASN A 242 0.08 -21.06 3.22
N ASP A 243 0.45 -21.12 4.50
CA ASP A 243 1.84 -21.27 4.97
C ASP A 243 2.40 -22.67 4.63
N ASN A 244 2.28 -23.12 3.38
CA ASN A 244 2.68 -24.46 2.96
C ASN A 244 4.20 -24.49 2.72
N PRO A 245 4.97 -25.28 3.50
CA PRO A 245 6.42 -25.38 3.35
C PRO A 245 6.89 -26.09 2.07
N PHE A 246 5.98 -26.68 1.28
CA PHE A 246 6.31 -27.53 0.12
C PHE A 246 6.26 -26.85 -1.26
N GLY A 247 6.17 -25.52 -1.31
CA GLY A 247 6.23 -24.78 -2.57
C GLY A 247 4.88 -24.62 -3.26
N ILE A 248 4.83 -23.64 -4.16
CA ILE A 248 3.63 -23.13 -4.83
C ILE A 248 3.51 -23.79 -6.21
N ASP A 249 2.56 -24.71 -6.39
CA ASP A 249 2.20 -25.23 -7.71
C ASP A 249 1.07 -24.39 -8.34
N ASP A 250 1.43 -23.47 -9.22
CA ASP A 250 0.53 -22.81 -10.19
C ASP A 250 1.01 -23.02 -11.65
N PRO A 251 0.26 -23.72 -12.50
CA PRO A 251 0.57 -23.89 -13.91
C PRO A 251 0.03 -22.73 -14.77
N TYR A 252 0.57 -21.52 -14.61
CA TYR A 252 0.36 -20.33 -15.45
C TYR A 252 -0.80 -19.39 -15.07
N ALA A 253 -0.59 -18.54 -14.07
CA ALA A 253 -1.12 -17.18 -14.10
C ALA A 253 -0.10 -16.22 -14.75
N PRO A 254 -0.14 -15.98 -16.08
CA PRO A 254 0.61 -14.88 -16.65
C PRO A 254 0.12 -13.61 -15.97
N TYR A 255 1.03 -12.77 -15.45
CA TYR A 255 0.76 -11.36 -15.25
C TYR A 255 0.00 -10.89 -16.49
N LYS A 256 -1.32 -10.71 -16.38
CA LYS A 256 -2.12 -10.14 -17.46
C LYS A 256 -1.43 -8.82 -17.72
N ARG A 257 -0.76 -8.70 -18.87
CA ARG A 257 0.09 -7.57 -19.21
C ARG A 257 -0.79 -6.34 -19.20
N ILE A 258 -0.80 -5.71 -18.05
CA ILE A 258 -1.30 -4.39 -17.83
C ILE A 258 -0.51 -3.48 -18.76
N ASN A 259 -1.17 -2.47 -19.31
CA ASN A 259 -0.59 -1.53 -20.26
C ASN A 259 0.43 -0.62 -19.54
N LEU A 260 1.58 -1.18 -19.18
CA LEU A 260 2.69 -0.54 -18.52
C LEU A 260 3.57 0.09 -19.60
N ALA A 261 3.19 1.27 -20.08
CA ALA A 261 3.98 1.95 -21.11
C ALA A 261 5.46 2.09 -20.68
N ASP A 262 5.69 2.33 -19.37
CA ASP A 262 7.02 2.63 -18.80
C ASP A 262 7.44 1.84 -17.54
N LEU A 263 6.61 0.90 -17.04
CA LEU A 263 6.87 0.12 -15.82
C LEU A 263 7.14 -1.35 -16.16
N GLU A 264 8.04 -2.00 -15.42
CA GLU A 264 8.24 -3.45 -15.49
C GLU A 264 8.51 -4.01 -14.08
N PRO A 265 7.86 -5.12 -13.70
CA PRO A 265 8.08 -5.74 -12.40
C PRO A 265 9.34 -6.61 -12.38
N ILE A 266 10.03 -6.62 -11.23
CA ILE A 266 11.13 -7.55 -10.94
C ILE A 266 10.58 -8.97 -10.73
N VAL A 267 9.42 -9.06 -10.08
CA VAL A 267 8.70 -10.29 -9.77
C VAL A 267 7.66 -10.52 -10.85
N LYS A 268 7.99 -11.31 -11.87
CA LYS A 268 7.06 -11.71 -12.94
C LYS A 268 6.20 -12.90 -12.54
N ASN A 269 6.58 -13.61 -11.48
CA ASN A 269 5.78 -14.66 -10.86
C ASN A 269 6.19 -14.84 -9.39
N VAL A 270 5.22 -15.08 -8.49
CA VAL A 270 5.49 -15.34 -7.06
C VAL A 270 6.31 -16.62 -6.81
N LYS A 271 6.42 -17.53 -7.77
CA LYS A 271 7.33 -18.68 -7.72
C LYS A 271 8.80 -18.32 -7.90
N GLU A 272 9.11 -17.07 -8.29
CA GLU A 272 10.50 -16.63 -8.34
C GLU A 272 11.14 -16.57 -6.95
N TYR A 273 10.33 -16.50 -5.89
CA TYR A 273 10.78 -16.56 -4.50
C TYR A 273 11.15 -17.99 -4.09
N SER A 274 12.25 -18.10 -3.34
CA SER A 274 12.52 -19.30 -2.54
C SER A 274 11.60 -19.33 -1.31
N THR A 275 11.41 -20.50 -0.70
CA THR A 275 10.61 -20.64 0.52
C THR A 275 11.09 -19.69 1.62
N GLY A 276 10.21 -18.80 2.09
CA GLY A 276 10.51 -17.82 3.13
C GLY A 276 11.36 -16.61 2.67
N GLU A 277 11.68 -16.51 1.39
CA GLU A 277 12.50 -15.41 0.85
C GLU A 277 11.70 -14.11 0.77
N THR A 278 12.22 -13.00 1.28
CA THR A 278 11.62 -11.66 1.14
C THR A 278 11.94 -11.01 -0.21
N PHE A 279 11.25 -9.92 -0.57
CA PHE A 279 11.57 -9.17 -1.79
C PHE A 279 13.02 -8.65 -1.83
N GLU A 280 13.53 -8.15 -0.72
CA GLU A 280 14.92 -7.67 -0.62
C GLU A 280 15.93 -8.82 -0.80
N GLN A 281 15.62 -10.00 -0.24
CA GLN A 281 16.44 -11.20 -0.40
C GLN A 281 16.42 -11.70 -1.85
N LEU A 282 15.26 -11.70 -2.51
CA LEU A 282 15.13 -11.99 -3.94
C LEU A 282 15.99 -11.05 -4.78
N VAL A 283 15.91 -9.73 -4.54
CA VAL A 283 16.74 -8.73 -5.22
C VAL A 283 18.22 -9.06 -5.01
N THR A 284 18.64 -9.29 -3.77
CA THR A 284 20.02 -9.66 -3.42
C THR A 284 20.47 -10.93 -4.15
N ARG A 285 19.62 -11.97 -4.19
CA ARG A 285 19.91 -13.22 -4.89
C ARG A 285 20.03 -13.03 -6.41
N LYS A 286 19.26 -12.12 -7.03
CA LYS A 286 19.42 -11.77 -8.45
C LYS A 286 20.79 -11.13 -8.73
N PHE A 287 21.34 -10.35 -7.79
CA PHE A 287 22.68 -9.77 -7.92
C PHE A 287 23.82 -10.74 -7.61
N ALA A 288 23.63 -11.70 -6.71
CA ALA A 288 24.70 -12.57 -6.22
C ALA A 288 25.54 -13.29 -7.30
N PRO A 289 24.97 -13.82 -8.40
CA PRO A 289 25.75 -14.45 -9.48
C PRO A 289 26.74 -13.53 -10.21
N TYR A 290 26.62 -12.22 -10.01
CA TYR A 290 27.43 -11.20 -10.66
C TYR A 290 28.49 -10.59 -9.75
N TYR A 291 28.57 -11.01 -8.48
CA TYR A 291 29.63 -10.57 -7.58
C TYR A 291 31.00 -11.05 -8.08
N GLY A 292 31.99 -10.14 -8.03
CA GLY A 292 33.34 -10.38 -8.55
C GLY A 292 33.48 -10.24 -10.06
N LYS A 293 32.39 -10.07 -10.82
CA LYS A 293 32.44 -9.80 -12.26
C LYS A 293 32.72 -8.32 -12.53
N THR A 294 33.45 -8.08 -13.61
CA THR A 294 33.63 -6.74 -14.18
C THR A 294 32.35 -6.26 -14.85
N ASP A 295 32.21 -4.95 -14.97
CA ASP A 295 31.12 -4.33 -15.73
C ASP A 295 31.12 -4.76 -17.21
N ILE A 296 32.29 -5.01 -17.80
CA ILE A 296 32.45 -5.52 -19.17
C ILE A 296 31.84 -6.92 -19.30
N GLU A 297 32.19 -7.86 -18.41
CA GLU A 297 31.64 -9.22 -18.45
C GLU A 297 30.11 -9.24 -18.31
N ILE A 298 29.55 -8.33 -17.49
CA ILE A 298 28.10 -8.24 -17.31
C ILE A 298 27.44 -7.65 -18.57
N ILE A 299 28.05 -6.61 -19.17
CA ILE A 299 27.58 -6.01 -20.42
C ILE A 299 27.51 -7.05 -21.54
N GLU A 300 28.58 -7.83 -21.72
CA GLU A 300 28.66 -8.88 -22.73
C GLU A 300 27.62 -9.98 -22.47
N LYS A 301 27.46 -10.40 -21.22
CA LYS A 301 26.49 -11.44 -20.84
C LYS A 301 25.04 -11.06 -21.14
N PHE A 302 24.69 -9.78 -21.05
CA PHE A 302 23.35 -9.27 -21.30
C PHE A 302 23.17 -8.61 -22.67
N ASP A 303 24.21 -8.66 -23.53
CA ASP A 303 24.23 -8.01 -24.84
C ASP A 303 23.79 -6.53 -24.78
N LEU A 304 24.33 -5.79 -23.80
CA LEU A 304 23.91 -4.41 -23.55
C LEU A 304 24.69 -3.42 -24.43
N ASN A 305 23.98 -2.67 -25.26
CA ASN A 305 24.58 -1.58 -26.01
C ASN A 305 24.69 -0.30 -25.15
N ILE A 306 25.74 -0.22 -24.33
CA ILE A 306 25.94 0.87 -23.35
C ILE A 306 27.07 1.81 -23.79
N SER A 307 26.78 3.11 -23.95
CA SER A 307 27.79 4.15 -24.09
C SER A 307 28.46 4.50 -22.76
N SER A 308 29.61 5.17 -22.75
CA SER A 308 30.38 5.55 -21.55
C SER A 308 29.68 6.54 -20.58
N ALA A 309 28.37 6.73 -20.69
CA ALA A 309 27.57 7.70 -19.96
C ALA A 309 27.39 7.36 -18.46
N LYS A 310 27.02 8.39 -17.69
CA LYS A 310 26.72 8.34 -16.25
C LYS A 310 25.65 7.30 -15.85
N SER A 311 24.83 6.85 -16.80
CA SER A 311 23.77 5.85 -16.61
C SER A 311 24.23 4.39 -16.74
N LYS A 312 25.48 4.12 -17.13
CA LYS A 312 25.98 2.76 -17.40
C LYS A 312 25.67 1.76 -16.28
N PHE A 313 26.06 2.08 -15.04
CA PHE A 313 25.86 1.16 -13.91
C PHE A 313 24.39 0.97 -13.55
N HIS A 314 23.57 2.01 -13.75
CA HIS A 314 22.13 1.92 -13.54
C HIS A 314 21.48 0.98 -14.57
N LEU A 315 21.91 1.01 -15.84
CA LEU A 315 21.45 0.09 -16.88
C LEU A 315 21.89 -1.35 -16.60
N ILE A 316 23.13 -1.55 -16.15
CA ILE A 316 23.63 -2.88 -15.74
C ILE A 316 22.77 -3.43 -14.59
N ALA A 317 22.51 -2.63 -13.56
CA ALA A 317 21.68 -3.04 -12.43
C ALA A 317 20.26 -3.45 -12.87
N LYS A 318 19.66 -2.70 -13.80
CA LYS A 318 18.36 -3.05 -14.37
C LYS A 318 18.39 -4.35 -15.18
N ALA A 319 19.42 -4.56 -15.98
CA ALA A 319 19.59 -5.79 -16.74
C ALA A 319 19.69 -7.01 -15.82
N ILE A 320 20.47 -6.91 -14.73
CA ILE A 320 20.56 -7.95 -13.69
C ILE A 320 19.18 -8.27 -13.09
N LEU A 321 18.36 -7.26 -12.87
CA LEU A 321 17.00 -7.40 -12.36
C LEU A 321 15.98 -7.87 -13.41
N GLY A 322 16.40 -8.03 -14.67
CA GLY A 322 15.51 -8.41 -15.78
C GLY A 322 14.57 -7.30 -16.24
N ILE A 323 14.98 -6.04 -16.05
CA ILE A 323 14.20 -4.83 -16.33
C ILE A 323 14.75 -4.11 -17.57
N SER A 324 13.88 -3.94 -18.56
CA SER A 324 14.11 -3.17 -19.79
C SER A 324 13.43 -1.80 -19.76
N LYS A 325 12.28 -1.68 -19.09
CA LYS A 325 11.49 -0.45 -19.01
C LYS A 325 12.10 0.60 -18.09
N LYS A 326 11.68 1.87 -18.23
CA LYS A 326 12.27 3.01 -17.52
C LYS A 326 12.17 2.85 -16.00
N LYS A 327 10.99 2.49 -15.51
CA LYS A 327 10.67 2.39 -14.09
C LYS A 327 10.52 0.92 -13.66
N ILE A 328 10.87 0.67 -12.41
CA ILE A 328 10.72 -0.63 -11.75
C ILE A 328 9.46 -0.57 -10.89
N GLU A 329 8.52 -1.47 -11.14
CA GLU A 329 7.20 -1.42 -10.51
C GLU A 329 7.28 -1.47 -8.98
N GLU A 330 8.00 -2.43 -8.42
CA GLU A 330 8.09 -2.59 -6.97
C GLU A 330 8.81 -1.43 -6.30
N PHE A 331 9.77 -0.80 -6.98
CA PHE A 331 10.51 0.34 -6.45
C PHE A 331 9.64 1.60 -6.42
N GLU A 332 8.83 1.82 -7.45
CA GLU A 332 7.88 2.94 -7.48
C GLU A 332 6.81 2.78 -6.39
N LYS A 333 6.36 1.54 -6.12
CA LYS A 333 5.42 1.20 -5.03
C LYS A 333 6.04 1.37 -3.64
N ALA A 334 7.34 1.08 -3.48
CA ALA A 334 8.04 1.02 -2.20
C ALA A 334 8.76 2.32 -1.78
N ASP A 335 8.77 3.34 -2.64
CA ASP A 335 9.67 4.50 -2.51
C ASP A 335 11.17 4.15 -2.49
N ILE A 336 11.55 3.09 -3.22
CA ILE A 336 12.95 2.68 -3.31
C ILE A 336 13.63 3.43 -4.45
N GLU A 337 14.74 4.09 -4.15
CA GLU A 337 15.60 4.70 -5.17
C GLU A 337 16.84 3.85 -5.42
N MET A 338 17.02 3.40 -6.66
CA MET A 338 18.24 2.68 -7.05
C MET A 338 19.39 3.66 -7.30
N LYS A 339 20.40 3.61 -6.44
CA LYS A 339 21.65 4.36 -6.57
C LYS A 339 22.82 3.42 -6.81
N THR A 340 23.75 3.83 -7.66
CA THR A 340 25.01 3.12 -7.90
C THR A 340 26.13 3.86 -7.20
N ILE A 341 26.84 3.19 -6.30
CA ILE A 341 27.96 3.76 -5.55
C ILE A 341 29.27 3.23 -6.15
N ARG A 342 30.17 4.14 -6.51
CA ARG A 342 31.49 3.78 -7.07
C ARG A 342 32.57 3.98 -6.03
N LEU A 343 33.42 2.98 -5.87
CA LEU A 343 34.58 3.03 -4.99
C LEU A 343 35.86 3.14 -5.82
N GLU A 344 36.84 3.85 -5.28
CA GLU A 344 38.24 3.77 -5.71
C GLU A 344 38.87 2.49 -5.17
N LYS A 345 40.03 2.10 -5.72
CA LYS A 345 40.77 0.90 -5.27
C LYS A 345 41.09 0.91 -3.77
N THR A 346 41.18 2.10 -3.18
CA THR A 346 41.42 2.32 -1.75
C THR A 346 40.18 2.06 -0.88
N GLY A 347 39.01 1.81 -1.48
CA GLY A 347 37.73 1.68 -0.77
C GLY A 347 37.01 3.01 -0.52
N VAL A 348 37.59 4.14 -0.94
CA VAL A 348 36.98 5.48 -0.78
C VAL A 348 35.92 5.71 -1.86
N LEU A 349 34.84 6.42 -1.52
CA LEU A 349 33.83 6.86 -2.48
C LEU A 349 34.46 7.71 -3.59
N LYS A 350 34.21 7.35 -4.84
CA LYS A 350 34.66 8.12 -6.01
C LYS A 350 33.88 9.44 -6.15
N GLU A 351 32.62 9.45 -5.74
CA GLU A 351 31.75 10.62 -5.77
C GLU A 351 30.82 10.64 -4.55
N SER A 352 30.48 11.84 -4.07
CA SER A 352 29.47 12.01 -3.03
C SER A 352 28.08 11.64 -3.56
N MET A 353 27.23 11.07 -2.71
CA MET A 353 25.84 10.78 -3.06
C MET A 353 24.98 12.04 -2.93
N SER A 354 24.34 12.46 -4.02
CA SER A 354 23.38 13.57 -4.02
C SER A 354 21.94 13.07 -3.85
N PHE A 355 21.20 13.67 -2.92
CA PHE A 355 19.76 13.51 -2.77
C PHE A 355 18.98 14.62 -3.51
N ALA A 356 17.66 14.62 -3.40
CA ALA A 356 16.81 15.65 -4.00
C ALA A 356 17.25 17.06 -3.56
N GLN A 357 17.16 18.02 -4.48
CA GLN A 357 17.48 19.41 -4.17
C GLN A 357 16.52 19.94 -3.10
N ILE A 358 17.09 20.57 -2.08
CA ILE A 358 16.33 21.25 -1.04
C ILE A 358 15.59 22.43 -1.67
N LYS A 359 14.26 22.39 -1.64
CA LYS A 359 13.42 23.50 -2.06
C LYS A 359 13.09 24.36 -0.84
N PHE A 360 13.91 25.37 -0.58
CA PHE A 360 13.80 26.20 0.62
C PHE A 360 12.40 26.78 0.87
N LYS A 361 11.65 27.12 -0.19
CA LYS A 361 10.28 27.64 -0.06
C LYS A 361 9.27 26.61 0.46
N GLU A 362 9.52 25.32 0.32
CA GLU A 362 8.64 24.25 0.80
C GLU A 362 8.94 23.85 2.27
N ILE A 363 9.98 24.43 2.91
CA ILE A 363 10.42 24.10 4.28
C ILE A 363 9.93 25.13 5.32
N ILE A 364 9.50 26.31 4.86
CA ILE A 364 9.12 27.42 5.73
C ILE A 364 7.63 27.32 6.15
N ASP A 365 6.87 26.45 5.51
CA ASP A 365 5.47 26.12 5.82
C ASP A 365 5.39 24.82 6.65
#